data_AF-A0A0B2A5V7-F1
#
_entry.id   AF-A0A0B2A5V7-F1
#
_cell.length_a   1.000
_cell.length_b   1.000
_cell.length_c   1.000
_cell.angle_alpha   90.00
_cell.angle_beta   90.00
_cell.angle_gamma   90.00
#
_symmetry.space_group_name_H-M   'P 1'
#
loop_
_entity.id
_entity.type
_entity.pdbx_description
1 polymer ?
#
loop_
_entity_poly.entity_id
_entity_poly.type
_entity_poly.pdbx_seq_one_letter_code
_entity_poly.pdbx_strand_id
1 'polypeptide(L)'
;MHDSAPHDNPGSGPIEPFGHLESMKVIVPLLESLLDDDIDDVSMPMRAQLVMMMQWPGLPQAVCVQTAFGRRTGQQNLERTQRLITQAERRGVSVDEHVADLHGAGTIPHDDPVRLFLGESSRRPDPRRLERGILLMRASADAAPHELHQPMLSTIAWMLWAQGRKDDAMATLVRAFEIDATDPLTGGLIAHFSRTMPAWLTT
;
A
#
# COMPACT_ATOMS: atom_id res chain seq x y z
N MET A 1 27.04 -47.07 -16.56
CA MET A 1 27.48 -45.70 -16.90
C MET A 1 26.26 -44.97 -17.42
N HIS A 2 25.55 -44.26 -16.53
CA HIS A 2 24.38 -43.45 -16.88
C HIS A 2 24.78 -42.02 -16.55
N ASP A 3 25.04 -41.24 -17.58
CA ASP A 3 25.50 -39.86 -17.51
C ASP A 3 24.26 -38.98 -17.36
N SER A 4 24.04 -38.48 -16.14
CA SER A 4 22.93 -37.56 -15.85
C SER A 4 23.43 -36.13 -16.09
N ALA A 5 22.94 -35.52 -17.16
CA ALA A 5 23.16 -34.11 -17.42
C ALA A 5 22.49 -33.26 -16.30
N PRO A 6 23.12 -32.15 -15.87
CA PRO A 6 22.55 -31.28 -14.88
C PRO A 6 21.33 -30.54 -15.44
N HIS A 7 20.22 -30.60 -14.72
CA HIS A 7 19.08 -29.71 -14.92
C HIS A 7 19.49 -28.30 -14.53
N ASP A 8 19.70 -27.43 -15.52
CA ASP A 8 19.72 -25.98 -15.31
C ASP A 8 18.38 -25.54 -14.70
N ASN A 9 18.44 -25.00 -13.49
CA ASN A 9 17.30 -24.43 -12.79
C ASN A 9 17.09 -22.98 -13.30
N PRO A 10 16.02 -22.67 -14.06
CA PRO A 10 15.84 -21.37 -14.71
C PRO A 10 15.47 -20.21 -13.76
N GLY A 11 15.68 -20.36 -12.45
CA GLY A 11 15.21 -19.41 -11.42
C GLY A 11 16.27 -18.56 -10.71
N SER A 12 17.57 -18.71 -11.02
CA SER A 12 18.65 -18.12 -10.21
C SER A 12 19.24 -16.80 -10.76
N GLY A 13 18.53 -16.12 -11.66
CA GLY A 13 18.93 -14.80 -12.14
C GLY A 13 18.67 -13.71 -11.09
N PRO A 14 19.46 -12.62 -11.05
CA PRO A 14 19.15 -11.47 -10.22
C PRO A 14 17.77 -10.91 -10.60
N ILE A 15 16.87 -10.75 -9.63
CA ILE A 15 15.58 -10.10 -9.84
C ILE A 15 15.86 -8.61 -10.05
N GLU A 16 15.66 -8.12 -11.27
CA GLU A 16 15.70 -6.68 -11.53
C GLU A 16 14.49 -6.00 -10.87
N PRO A 17 14.69 -4.94 -10.07
CA PRO A 17 13.58 -4.26 -9.41
C PRO A 17 12.68 -3.57 -10.44
N PHE A 18 11.37 -3.73 -10.27
CA PHE A 18 10.39 -3.03 -11.11
C PHE A 18 10.54 -1.50 -11.01
N GLY A 19 10.50 -0.81 -12.14
CA GLY A 19 10.30 0.64 -12.18
C GLY A 19 8.92 1.04 -11.63
N HIS A 20 8.69 2.31 -11.32
CA HIS A 20 7.44 2.78 -10.68
C HIS A 20 6.18 2.37 -11.46
N LEU A 21 6.11 2.63 -12.77
CA LEU A 21 4.94 2.28 -13.59
C LEU A 21 4.70 0.77 -13.67
N GLU A 22 5.77 -0.04 -13.73
CA GLU A 22 5.64 -1.49 -13.70
C GLU A 22 5.21 -1.98 -12.32
N SER A 23 5.74 -1.38 -11.25
CA SER A 23 5.34 -1.65 -9.87
C SER A 23 3.84 -1.41 -9.68
N MET A 24 3.31 -0.32 -10.23
CA MET A 24 1.88 -0.04 -10.20
C MET A 24 1.03 -1.09 -10.92
N LYS A 25 1.50 -1.65 -12.04
CA LYS A 25 0.77 -2.70 -12.76
C LYS A 25 0.77 -4.03 -12.01
N VAL A 26 1.89 -4.37 -11.34
CA VAL A 26 2.07 -5.67 -10.69
C VAL A 26 1.67 -5.70 -9.23
N ILE A 27 1.53 -4.55 -8.55
CA ILE A 27 1.23 -4.52 -7.11
C ILE A 27 -0.07 -5.24 -6.78
N VAL A 28 -1.09 -5.14 -7.63
CA VAL A 28 -2.37 -5.79 -7.37
C VAL A 28 -2.23 -7.31 -7.34
N PRO A 29 -1.82 -7.99 -8.43
CA PRO A 29 -1.68 -9.45 -8.41
C PRO A 29 -0.61 -9.93 -7.42
N LEU A 30 0.47 -9.17 -7.24
CA LEU A 30 1.53 -9.51 -6.28
C LEU A 30 0.97 -9.53 -4.86
N LEU A 31 0.34 -8.44 -4.42
CA LEU A 31 -0.18 -8.34 -3.06
C LEU A 31 -1.26 -9.38 -2.76
N GLU A 32 -2.14 -9.69 -3.73
CA GLU A 32 -3.13 -10.75 -3.52
C GLU A 32 -2.48 -12.13 -3.35
N SER A 33 -1.42 -12.42 -4.11
CA SER A 33 -0.69 -13.68 -3.94
C SER A 33 -0.05 -13.74 -2.55
N LEU A 34 0.59 -12.65 -2.11
CA LEU A 34 1.24 -12.57 -0.79
C LEU A 34 0.25 -12.64 0.38
N LEU A 35 -1.00 -12.19 0.20
CA LEU A 35 -2.03 -12.26 1.23
C LEU A 35 -2.73 -13.63 1.29
N ASP A 36 -2.60 -14.44 0.23
CA ASP A 36 -3.15 -15.79 0.17
C ASP A 36 -2.18 -16.82 0.77
N ASP A 37 -0.87 -16.60 0.63
CA ASP A 37 0.21 -17.44 1.18
C ASP A 37 0.32 -17.35 2.72
N ASP A 38 0.91 -18.38 3.34
CA ASP A 38 1.38 -18.28 4.72
C ASP A 38 2.60 -17.34 4.77
N ILE A 39 2.69 -16.53 5.82
CA ILE A 39 3.78 -15.55 5.95
C ILE A 39 5.14 -16.23 6.03
N ASP A 40 5.21 -17.45 6.56
CA ASP A 40 6.44 -18.23 6.65
C ASP A 40 6.88 -18.77 5.27
N ASP A 41 5.94 -18.89 4.32
CA ASP A 41 6.21 -19.37 2.95
C ASP A 41 6.61 -18.24 1.99
N VAL A 42 6.40 -16.97 2.37
CA VAL A 42 6.78 -15.82 1.53
C VAL A 42 8.30 -15.71 1.45
N SER A 43 8.83 -15.95 0.25
CA SER A 43 10.28 -15.92 0.00
C SER A 43 10.92 -14.54 0.25
N MET A 44 12.18 -14.54 0.69
CA MET A 44 12.95 -13.31 0.95
C MET A 44 13.03 -12.37 -0.27
N PRO A 45 13.26 -12.83 -1.52
CA PRO A 45 13.26 -11.95 -2.67
C PRO A 45 11.92 -11.25 -2.90
N MET A 46 10.81 -11.91 -2.58
CA MET A 46 9.47 -11.33 -2.72
C MET A 46 9.19 -10.26 -1.66
N ARG A 47 9.68 -10.46 -0.42
CA ARG A 47 9.66 -9.42 0.63
C ARG A 47 10.49 -8.21 0.21
N ALA A 48 11.71 -8.44 -0.30
CA ALA A 48 12.57 -7.36 -0.78
C ALA A 48 11.90 -6.59 -1.93
N GLN A 49 11.27 -7.29 -2.88
CA GLN A 49 10.51 -6.65 -3.97
C GLN A 49 9.37 -5.78 -3.43
N LEU A 50 8.60 -6.27 -2.45
CA LEU A 50 7.55 -5.49 -1.80
C LEU A 50 8.13 -4.25 -1.11
N VAL A 51 9.21 -4.39 -0.33
CA VAL A 51 9.90 -3.26 0.33
C VAL A 51 10.30 -2.19 -0.67
N MET A 52 10.90 -2.58 -1.79
CA MET A 52 11.31 -1.65 -2.85
C MET A 52 10.11 -0.97 -3.50
N MET A 53 9.02 -1.70 -3.74
CA MET A 53 7.80 -1.12 -4.30
C MET A 53 7.15 -0.12 -3.34
N MET A 54 7.17 -0.39 -2.03
CA MET A 54 6.58 0.49 -1.03
C MET A 54 7.29 1.86 -0.94
N GLN A 55 8.48 2.01 -1.50
CA GLN A 55 9.17 3.30 -1.59
C GLN A 55 8.56 4.23 -2.66
N TRP A 56 7.71 3.72 -3.55
CA TRP A 56 7.11 4.55 -4.59
C TRP A 56 5.92 5.36 -4.06
N PRO A 57 5.82 6.66 -4.40
CA PRO A 57 4.71 7.50 -4.00
C PRO A 57 3.35 6.89 -4.38
N GLY A 58 2.41 6.92 -3.44
CA GLY A 58 1.05 6.41 -3.64
C GLY A 58 0.87 4.90 -3.53
N LEU A 59 1.93 4.09 -3.68
CA LEU A 59 1.81 2.63 -3.50
C LEU A 59 1.42 2.22 -2.08
N PRO A 60 1.95 2.80 -0.99
CA PRO A 60 1.49 2.49 0.36
C PRO A 60 -0.02 2.70 0.56
N GLN A 61 -0.58 3.77 0.00
CA GLN A 61 -2.02 4.07 0.06
C GLN A 61 -2.83 3.03 -0.74
N ALA A 62 -2.34 2.66 -1.93
CA ALA A 62 -2.96 1.62 -2.76
C ALA A 62 -2.97 0.26 -2.05
N VAL A 63 -1.86 -0.11 -1.40
CA VAL A 63 -1.73 -1.32 -0.60
C VAL A 63 -2.70 -1.32 0.59
N CYS A 64 -2.86 -0.19 1.29
CA CYS A 64 -3.83 -0.05 2.37
C CYS A 64 -5.25 -0.42 1.92
N VAL A 65 -5.76 0.25 0.87
CA VAL A 65 -7.13 0.04 0.40
C VAL A 65 -7.33 -1.34 -0.23
N GLN A 66 -6.34 -1.85 -0.96
CA GLN A 66 -6.43 -3.19 -1.56
C GLN A 66 -6.43 -4.28 -0.49
N THR A 67 -5.56 -4.16 0.52
CA THR A 67 -5.52 -5.11 1.64
C THR A 67 -6.88 -5.16 2.33
N ALA A 68 -7.43 -3.99 2.68
CA ALA A 68 -8.69 -3.87 3.40
C ALA A 68 -9.92 -4.33 2.60
N PHE A 69 -9.98 -4.03 1.30
CA PHE A 69 -11.22 -4.11 0.52
C PHE A 69 -11.14 -5.06 -0.69
N GLY A 70 -10.02 -5.74 -0.87
CA GLY A 70 -9.84 -6.80 -1.85
C GLY A 70 -9.30 -6.37 -3.20
N ARG A 71 -8.94 -7.38 -4.01
CA ARG A 71 -8.41 -7.26 -5.37
C ARG A 71 -9.16 -6.25 -6.23
N ARG A 72 -10.50 -6.32 -6.25
CA ARG A 72 -11.33 -5.44 -7.09
C ARG A 72 -11.13 -3.96 -6.75
N THR A 73 -11.03 -3.62 -5.47
CA THR A 73 -10.76 -2.25 -5.04
C THR A 73 -9.34 -1.81 -5.40
N GLY A 74 -8.35 -2.71 -5.29
CA GLY A 74 -7.00 -2.44 -5.80
C GLY A 74 -6.97 -2.13 -7.30
N GLN A 75 -7.67 -2.93 -8.12
CA GLN A 75 -7.78 -2.71 -9.57
C GLN A 75 -8.46 -1.38 -9.89
N GLN A 76 -9.57 -1.07 -9.23
CA GLN A 76 -10.28 0.19 -9.39
C GLN A 76 -9.40 1.39 -9.03
N ASN A 77 -8.61 1.28 -7.96
CA ASN A 77 -7.67 2.32 -7.56
C ASN A 77 -6.58 2.52 -8.63
N LEU A 78 -6.00 1.45 -9.14
CA LEU A 78 -4.99 1.51 -10.20
C LEU A 78 -5.54 2.16 -11.48
N GLU A 79 -6.71 1.71 -11.95
CA GLU A 79 -7.36 2.28 -13.13
C GLU A 79 -7.66 3.77 -12.94
N ARG A 80 -8.09 4.17 -11.75
CA ARG A 80 -8.34 5.58 -11.41
C ARG A 80 -7.05 6.39 -11.47
N THR A 81 -5.98 5.95 -10.82
CA THR A 81 -4.69 6.66 -10.82
C THR A 81 -4.16 6.80 -12.24
N GLN A 82 -4.27 5.76 -13.06
CA GLN A 82 -3.88 5.82 -14.46
C GLN A 82 -4.71 6.85 -15.25
N ARG A 83 -6.04 6.90 -15.03
CA ARG A 83 -6.90 7.92 -15.65
C ARG A 83 -6.51 9.34 -15.19
N LEU A 84 -6.20 9.54 -13.92
CA LEU A 84 -5.76 10.84 -13.40
C LEU A 84 -4.44 11.29 -14.03
N ILE A 85 -3.45 10.40 -14.12
CA ILE A 85 -2.17 10.66 -14.78
C ILE A 85 -2.39 11.05 -16.24
N THR A 86 -3.11 10.22 -17.01
CA THR A 86 -3.39 10.50 -18.42
C THR A 86 -4.15 11.81 -18.63
N GLN A 87 -5.06 12.18 -17.72
CA GLN A 87 -5.78 13.45 -17.80
C GLN A 87 -4.87 14.64 -17.50
N ALA A 88 -4.02 14.55 -16.47
CA ALA A 88 -3.05 15.60 -16.13
C ALA A 88 -2.07 15.84 -17.29
N GLU A 89 -1.53 14.76 -17.88
CA GLU A 89 -0.67 14.81 -19.06
C GLU A 89 -1.36 15.50 -20.24
N ARG A 90 -2.61 15.15 -20.55
CA ARG A 90 -3.39 15.79 -21.62
C ARG A 90 -3.64 17.27 -21.39
N ARG A 91 -3.73 17.70 -20.13
CA ARG A 91 -3.91 19.09 -19.72
C ARG A 91 -2.58 19.85 -19.61
N GLY A 92 -1.43 19.16 -19.67
CA GLY A 92 -0.12 19.77 -19.47
C GLY A 92 0.12 20.28 -18.05
N VAL A 93 -0.55 19.70 -17.06
CA VAL A 93 -0.44 20.07 -15.63
C VAL A 93 0.12 18.90 -14.83
N SER A 94 0.58 19.16 -13.61
CA SER A 94 0.98 18.09 -12.69
C SER A 94 -0.22 17.28 -12.20
N VAL A 95 0.01 16.04 -11.76
CA VAL A 95 -1.06 15.21 -11.16
C VAL A 95 -1.63 15.88 -9.92
N ASP A 96 -0.78 16.46 -9.06
CA ASP A 96 -1.21 17.15 -7.83
C ASP A 96 -2.09 18.36 -8.13
N GLU A 97 -1.72 19.16 -9.13
CA GLU A 97 -2.52 20.29 -9.61
C GLU A 97 -3.88 19.83 -10.16
N HIS A 98 -3.90 18.76 -10.96
CA HIS A 98 -5.14 18.18 -11.47
C HIS A 98 -6.04 17.61 -10.36
N VAL A 99 -5.47 17.00 -9.33
CA VAL A 99 -6.20 16.49 -8.17
C VAL A 99 -6.78 17.64 -7.34
N ALA A 100 -6.02 18.73 -7.15
CA ALA A 100 -6.49 19.93 -6.44
C ALA A 100 -7.70 20.57 -7.14
N ASP A 101 -7.66 20.68 -8.47
CA ASP A 101 -8.80 21.13 -9.30
C ASP A 101 -10.06 20.29 -9.06
N LEU A 102 -9.92 18.96 -9.10
CA LEU A 102 -11.04 18.03 -8.92
C LEU A 102 -11.63 18.11 -7.51
N HIS A 103 -10.80 18.26 -6.49
CA HIS A 103 -11.23 18.49 -5.11
C HIS A 103 -12.07 19.78 -5.00
N GLY A 104 -11.59 20.88 -5.59
CA GLY A 104 -12.31 22.17 -5.60
C GLY A 104 -13.67 22.11 -6.30
N ALA A 105 -13.83 21.21 -7.27
CA ALA A 105 -15.07 21.00 -8.01
C ALA A 105 -16.07 20.03 -7.34
N GLY A 106 -15.68 19.32 -6.27
CA GLY A 106 -16.58 18.43 -5.52
C GLY A 106 -16.94 17.11 -6.24
N THR A 107 -16.17 16.69 -7.24
CA THR A 107 -16.56 15.64 -8.20
C THR A 107 -16.11 14.22 -7.80
N ILE A 108 -15.88 13.93 -6.52
CA ILE A 108 -15.32 12.65 -6.05
C ILE A 108 -16.45 11.67 -5.70
N PRO A 109 -16.55 10.50 -6.37
CA PRO A 109 -17.56 9.48 -6.09
C PRO A 109 -17.60 8.97 -4.64
N HIS A 110 -18.69 8.30 -4.24
CA HIS A 110 -18.89 7.82 -2.86
C HIS A 110 -18.06 6.58 -2.50
N ASP A 111 -17.84 5.66 -3.45
CA ASP A 111 -17.05 4.43 -3.30
C ASP A 111 -15.60 4.62 -3.76
N ASP A 112 -15.13 5.85 -3.69
CA ASP A 112 -13.79 6.21 -4.10
C ASP A 112 -12.75 5.51 -3.22
N PRO A 113 -11.68 4.91 -3.79
CA PRO A 113 -10.54 4.46 -3.02
C PRO A 113 -9.99 5.53 -2.07
N VAL A 114 -10.07 6.82 -2.43
CA VAL A 114 -9.70 7.93 -1.53
C VAL A 114 -10.61 7.97 -0.30
N ARG A 115 -11.93 7.86 -0.48
CA ARG A 115 -12.89 7.88 0.63
C ARG A 115 -12.78 6.64 1.52
N LEU A 116 -12.49 5.49 0.92
CA LEU A 116 -12.14 4.26 1.64
C LEU A 116 -10.86 4.45 2.45
N PHE A 117 -9.82 5.06 1.89
CA PHE A 117 -8.58 5.37 2.59
C PHE A 117 -8.81 6.35 3.76
N LEU A 118 -9.65 7.36 3.56
CA LEU A 118 -9.93 8.40 4.56
C LEU A 118 -10.92 7.97 5.66
N GLY A 119 -11.55 6.80 5.57
CA GLY A 119 -12.53 6.40 6.58
C GLY A 119 -13.93 6.95 6.38
N GLU A 120 -14.23 7.55 5.23
CA GLU A 120 -15.49 8.27 4.99
C GLU A 120 -16.61 7.40 4.42
N SER A 121 -16.30 6.15 4.11
CA SER A 121 -17.28 5.15 3.65
C SER A 121 -17.83 4.35 4.83
N SER A 122 -19.08 3.90 4.73
CA SER A 122 -19.65 2.90 5.66
C SER A 122 -19.25 1.47 5.31
N ARG A 123 -18.61 1.25 4.15
CA ARG A 123 -18.11 -0.08 3.76
C ARG A 123 -17.03 -0.51 4.74
N ARG A 124 -17.26 -1.62 5.44
CA ARG A 124 -16.31 -2.19 6.40
C ARG A 124 -15.14 -2.91 5.71
N PRO A 125 -13.91 -2.76 6.21
CA PRO A 125 -12.77 -3.53 5.75
C PRO A 125 -12.86 -4.97 6.24
N ASP A 126 -12.19 -5.90 5.55
CA ASP A 126 -12.09 -7.29 5.98
C ASP A 126 -11.04 -7.42 7.11
N PRO A 127 -11.44 -7.76 8.35
CA PRO A 127 -10.52 -7.81 9.49
C PRO A 127 -9.42 -8.87 9.31
N ARG A 128 -9.70 -10.00 8.66
CA ARG A 128 -8.71 -11.06 8.45
C ARG A 128 -7.64 -10.62 7.46
N ARG A 129 -8.03 -9.89 6.43
CA ARG A 129 -7.09 -9.33 5.47
C ARG A 129 -6.21 -8.25 6.09
N LEU A 130 -6.78 -7.41 6.96
CA LEU A 130 -5.99 -6.42 7.71
C LEU A 130 -4.95 -7.09 8.62
N GLU A 131 -5.33 -8.14 9.34
CA GLU A 131 -4.39 -8.91 10.18
C GLU A 131 -3.24 -9.50 9.36
N ARG A 132 -3.56 -10.15 8.24
CA ARG A 132 -2.56 -10.69 7.30
C ARG A 132 -1.66 -9.61 6.72
N GLY A 133 -2.23 -8.48 6.32
CA GLY A 133 -1.47 -7.34 5.82
C GLY A 133 -0.51 -6.78 6.86
N ILE A 134 -0.93 -6.66 8.13
CA ILE A 134 -0.06 -6.22 9.23
C ILE A 134 1.12 -7.19 9.41
N LEU A 135 0.86 -8.51 9.40
CA LEU A 135 1.91 -9.52 9.51
C LEU A 135 2.89 -9.43 8.32
N LEU A 136 2.37 -9.34 7.09
CA LEU A 136 3.19 -9.20 5.89
C LEU A 136 4.09 -7.97 5.92
N MET A 137 3.55 -6.81 6.29
CA MET A 137 4.32 -5.56 6.36
C MET A 137 5.37 -5.61 7.46
N ARG A 138 5.08 -6.20 8.62
CA ARG A 138 6.07 -6.39 9.69
C ARG A 138 7.20 -7.29 9.24
N ALA A 139 6.86 -8.45 8.70
CA ALA A 139 7.87 -9.42 8.27
C ALA A 139 8.70 -8.92 7.07
N SER A 140 8.14 -8.02 6.26
CA SER A 140 8.87 -7.34 5.18
C SER A 140 9.79 -6.23 5.73
N ALA A 141 9.34 -5.47 6.72
CA ALA A 141 10.17 -4.47 7.40
C ALA A 141 11.33 -5.14 8.14
N ASP A 142 11.08 -6.22 8.89
CA ASP A 142 12.11 -6.96 9.63
C ASP A 142 13.20 -7.54 8.72
N ALA A 143 12.87 -7.76 7.45
CA ALA A 143 13.77 -8.23 6.40
C ALA A 143 14.58 -7.11 5.71
N ALA A 144 14.29 -5.84 6.00
CA ALA A 144 14.85 -4.68 5.32
C ALA A 144 15.74 -3.81 6.24
N PRO A 145 16.67 -3.02 5.68
CA PRO A 145 17.34 -1.94 6.41
C PRO A 145 16.34 -0.97 7.04
N HIS A 146 16.67 -0.46 8.23
CA HIS A 146 15.80 0.37 9.05
C HIS A 146 15.28 1.63 8.32
N GLU A 147 16.11 2.19 7.45
CA GLU A 147 15.81 3.39 6.66
C GLU A 147 14.65 3.16 5.67
N LEU A 148 14.38 1.90 5.31
CA LEU A 148 13.28 1.55 4.40
C LEU A 148 11.99 1.20 5.13
N HIS A 149 11.96 1.24 6.47
CA HIS A 149 10.81 0.78 7.27
C HIS A 149 9.61 1.72 7.19
N GLN A 150 9.86 3.00 6.96
CA GLN A 150 8.87 4.07 7.04
C GLN A 150 7.55 3.76 6.31
N PRO A 151 7.51 3.44 4.99
CA PRO A 151 6.24 3.24 4.29
C PRO A 151 5.48 2.01 4.79
N MET A 152 6.19 0.98 5.24
CA MET A 152 5.57 -0.21 5.84
C MET A 152 4.94 0.11 7.19
N LEU A 153 5.63 0.89 8.04
CA LEU A 153 5.09 1.35 9.32
C LEU A 153 3.85 2.23 9.13
N SER A 154 3.86 3.16 8.18
CA SER A 154 2.68 3.97 7.85
C SER A 154 1.50 3.13 7.36
N THR A 155 1.77 2.10 6.57
CA THR A 155 0.75 1.14 6.11
C THR A 155 0.19 0.32 7.28
N ILE A 156 1.05 -0.19 8.17
CA ILE A 156 0.64 -0.89 9.41
C ILE A 156 -0.23 0.02 10.27
N ALA A 157 0.17 1.27 10.47
CA ALA A 157 -0.58 2.22 11.26
C ALA A 157 -1.97 2.47 10.67
N TRP A 158 -2.09 2.61 9.35
CA TRP A 158 -3.39 2.74 8.71
C TRP A 158 -4.27 1.52 8.92
N MET A 159 -3.72 0.30 8.80
CA MET A 159 -4.48 -0.93 9.05
C MET A 159 -4.94 -1.04 10.52
N LEU A 160 -4.09 -0.66 11.48
CA LEU A 160 -4.45 -0.60 12.90
C LEU A 160 -5.57 0.41 13.16
N TRP A 161 -5.48 1.60 12.58
CA TRP A 161 -6.52 2.63 12.67
C TRP A 161 -7.84 2.16 12.03
N ALA A 162 -7.77 1.48 10.88
CA ALA A 162 -8.94 0.91 10.21
C ALA A 162 -9.65 -0.16 11.06
N GLN A 163 -8.93 -0.84 11.96
CA GLN A 163 -9.48 -1.76 12.96
C GLN A 163 -9.96 -1.08 14.25
N GLY A 164 -9.88 0.26 14.36
CA GLY A 164 -10.26 1.00 15.56
C GLY A 164 -9.16 1.09 16.62
N ARG A 165 -7.95 0.60 16.35
CA ARG A 165 -6.80 0.60 17.27
C ARG A 165 -6.00 1.89 17.17
N LYS A 166 -6.65 3.02 17.48
CA LYS A 166 -6.08 4.37 17.28
C LYS A 166 -4.76 4.58 18.02
N ASP A 167 -4.65 4.15 19.28
CA ASP A 167 -3.44 4.37 20.07
C ASP A 167 -2.25 3.60 19.50
N ASP A 168 -2.45 2.33 19.11
CA ASP A 168 -1.42 1.52 18.44
C ASP A 168 -1.01 2.11 17.09
N ALA A 169 -1.99 2.63 16.33
CA ALA A 169 -1.75 3.29 15.06
C ALA A 169 -0.88 4.55 15.25
N MET A 170 -1.21 5.39 16.23
CA MET A 170 -0.45 6.61 16.53
C MET A 170 0.96 6.28 17.01
N ALA A 171 1.13 5.30 17.89
CA ALA A 171 2.45 4.84 18.33
C ALA A 171 3.30 4.32 17.17
N THR A 172 2.67 3.62 16.21
CA THR A 172 3.35 3.14 14.99
C THR A 172 3.74 4.30 14.07
N LEU A 173 2.90 5.33 13.91
CA LEU A 173 3.23 6.52 13.12
C LEU A 173 4.34 7.35 13.73
N VAL A 174 4.43 7.44 15.06
CA VAL A 174 5.57 8.12 15.72
C VAL A 174 6.88 7.47 15.30
N ARG A 175 6.95 6.13 15.30
CA ARG A 175 8.13 5.39 14.83
C ARG A 175 8.42 5.63 13.34
N ALA A 176 7.39 5.67 12.50
CA ALA A 176 7.55 5.99 11.08
C ALA A 176 8.12 7.41 10.88
N PHE A 177 7.62 8.37 11.66
CA PHE A 177 8.02 9.78 11.63
C PHE A 177 9.45 10.00 12.14
N GLU A 178 9.90 9.20 13.10
CA GLU A 178 11.30 9.20 13.57
C GLU A 178 12.30 8.78 12.47
N ILE A 179 11.87 7.95 11.51
CA ILE A 179 12.70 7.54 10.37
C ILE A 179 12.78 8.66 9.33
N ASP A 180 11.63 9.21 8.94
CA ASP A 180 11.54 10.34 8.03
C ASP A 180 10.38 11.28 8.40
N ALA A 181 10.73 12.41 9.01
CA ALA A 181 9.80 13.44 9.41
C ALA A 181 9.23 14.27 8.23
N THR A 182 9.81 14.12 7.03
CA THR A 182 9.42 14.85 5.83
C THR A 182 8.44 14.08 4.94
N ASP A 183 8.20 12.80 5.24
CA ASP A 183 7.27 11.97 4.46
C ASP A 183 5.83 12.51 4.54
N PRO A 184 5.24 12.95 3.41
CA PRO A 184 3.90 13.54 3.39
C PRO A 184 2.81 12.59 3.85
N LEU A 185 2.95 11.28 3.58
CA LEU A 185 1.97 10.28 3.98
C LEU A 185 1.90 10.18 5.51
N THR A 186 3.04 10.02 6.17
CA THR A 186 3.14 9.89 7.63
C THR A 186 2.57 11.11 8.33
N GLY A 187 3.00 12.31 7.92
CA GLY A 187 2.47 13.56 8.47
C GLY A 187 0.97 13.71 8.26
N GLY A 188 0.48 13.37 7.07
CA GLY A 188 -0.94 13.38 6.74
C GLY A 188 -1.76 12.42 7.60
N LEU A 189 -1.28 11.19 7.80
CA LEU A 189 -1.93 10.19 8.64
C LEU A 189 -1.98 10.59 10.11
N ILE A 190 -0.89 11.16 10.65
CA ILE A 190 -0.86 11.70 12.03
C ILE A 190 -1.94 12.76 12.21
N ALA A 191 -2.00 13.73 11.29
CA ALA A 191 -2.98 14.80 11.34
C ALA A 191 -4.43 14.27 11.24
N HIS A 192 -4.64 13.29 10.36
CA HIS A 192 -5.96 12.68 10.12
C HIS A 192 -6.44 11.84 11.31
N PHE A 193 -5.63 10.89 11.77
CA PHE A 193 -6.01 9.94 12.83
C PHE A 193 -6.23 10.64 14.17
N SER A 194 -5.53 11.75 14.42
CA SER A 194 -5.73 12.56 15.61
C SER A 194 -7.17 13.07 15.76
N ARG A 195 -7.86 13.35 14.63
CA ARG A 195 -9.17 14.01 14.60
C ARG A 195 -10.32 13.07 14.26
N THR A 196 -10.03 11.93 13.64
CA THR A 196 -11.04 11.16 12.94
C THR A 196 -10.95 9.69 13.28
N MET A 197 -12.11 9.05 13.43
CA MET A 197 -12.27 7.60 13.39
C MET A 197 -13.01 7.22 12.11
N PRO A 198 -12.77 6.03 11.54
CA PRO A 198 -13.49 5.61 10.36
C PRO A 198 -15.00 5.46 10.62
N ALA A 199 -15.81 5.93 9.67
CA ALA A 199 -17.27 5.86 9.71
C ALA A 199 -17.81 4.41 9.75
N TRP A 200 -17.04 3.44 9.24
CA TRP A 200 -17.40 2.03 9.30
C TRP A 200 -17.32 1.41 10.70
N LEU A 201 -16.82 2.14 11.71
CA LEU A 201 -16.81 1.72 13.12
C LEU A 201 -17.98 2.31 13.93
N THR A 202 -18.67 3.32 13.42
CA THR A 202 -19.78 3.99 14.12
C THR A 202 -21.15 3.53 13.66
N THR A 203 -21.19 2.72 12.59
CA THR A 203 -22.37 2.02 12.07
C THR A 203 -22.46 0.63 12.64
#